data_AF-A0A0M0JK26-F1
#
_entry.id   AF-A0A0M0JK26-F1
#
_cell.length_a   1.000
_cell.length_b   1.000
_cell.length_c   1.000
_cell.angle_alpha   90.00
_cell.angle_beta   90.00
_cell.angle_gamma   90.00
#
_symmetry.space_group_name_H-M   'P 1'
#
loop_
_entity.id
_entity.type
_entity.pdbx_description
1 polymer ?
#
loop_
_entity_poly.entity_id
_entity_poly.type
_entity_poly.pdbx_seq_one_letter_code
_entity_poly.pdbx_strand_id
1 'polypeptide(L)'
;MRKGTDAHKGIKDNMLLAFSSVMSRLDAIYAARAAKAPEGFEERINYWHRECGMRIDLKDRLHSLRIWANAARHLDDDRWRRDGPRDEAEASQLVSAVKTAIEALEGASSRTR
;
A
#
# COMPACT_ATOMS: atom_id res chain seq x y z
N MET A 1 2.59 -28.27 -16.53
CA MET A 1 2.08 -26.90 -16.28
C MET A 1 2.71 -26.39 -14.97
N ARG A 2 3.58 -25.36 -15.02
CA ARG A 2 4.25 -24.77 -13.83
C ARG A 2 4.26 -23.22 -13.87
N LYS A 3 4.36 -22.64 -15.06
CA LYS A 3 4.45 -21.18 -15.29
C LYS A 3 3.34 -20.35 -14.64
N GLY A 4 2.10 -20.84 -14.61
CA GLY A 4 0.96 -20.07 -14.05
C GLY A 4 1.01 -19.93 -12.53
N THR A 5 1.40 -20.99 -11.82
CA THR A 5 1.50 -21.00 -10.34
C THR A 5 2.67 -20.14 -9.87
N ASP A 6 3.80 -20.18 -10.58
CA ASP A 6 4.99 -19.37 -10.26
C ASP A 6 4.73 -17.88 -10.46
N ALA A 7 4.01 -17.49 -11.51
CA ALA A 7 3.61 -16.09 -11.74
C ALA A 7 2.66 -15.57 -10.65
N HIS A 8 1.68 -16.36 -10.23
CA HIS A 8 0.77 -15.97 -9.14
C HIS A 8 1.49 -15.81 -7.81
N LYS A 9 2.46 -16.69 -7.52
CA LYS A 9 3.32 -16.56 -6.35
C LYS A 9 4.15 -15.26 -6.42
N GLY A 10 4.76 -14.98 -7.56
CA GLY A 10 5.53 -13.75 -7.78
C GLY A 10 4.71 -12.48 -7.56
N ILE A 11 3.47 -12.42 -8.06
CA ILE A 11 2.58 -11.27 -7.85
C ILE A 11 2.24 -11.10 -6.36
N LYS A 12 1.90 -12.19 -5.67
CA LYS A 12 1.59 -12.17 -4.22
C LYS A 12 2.78 -11.65 -3.40
N ASP A 13 3.98 -12.16 -3.66
CA ASP A 13 5.21 -11.73 -3.01
C ASP A 13 5.49 -10.24 -3.27
N ASN A 14 5.26 -9.79 -4.52
CA ASN A 14 5.38 -8.38 -4.89
C ASN A 14 4.39 -7.48 -4.14
N MET A 15 3.15 -7.91 -3.92
CA MET A 15 2.17 -7.11 -3.17
C MET A 15 2.54 -6.98 -1.69
N LEU A 16 3.07 -8.04 -1.09
CA LEU A 16 3.58 -8.00 0.29
C LEU A 16 4.73 -7.01 0.43
N LEU A 17 5.71 -7.09 -0.48
CA LEU A 17 6.87 -6.21 -0.49
C LEU A 17 6.46 -4.75 -0.74
N ALA A 18 5.57 -4.52 -1.72
CA ALA A 18 5.08 -3.19 -2.05
C ALA A 18 4.36 -2.56 -0.85
N PHE A 19 3.46 -3.31 -0.19
CA PHE A 19 2.76 -2.81 0.99
C PHE A 19 3.73 -2.46 2.12
N SER A 20 4.68 -3.35 2.45
CA SER A 20 5.65 -3.08 3.52
C SER A 20 6.54 -1.87 3.22
N SER A 21 7.00 -1.74 1.97
CA SER A 21 7.84 -0.61 1.55
C SER A 21 7.08 0.72 1.62
N VAL A 22 5.84 0.72 1.14
CA VAL A 22 4.95 1.89 1.17
C VAL A 22 4.66 2.35 2.60
N MET A 23 4.31 1.43 3.49
CA MET A 23 4.01 1.77 4.88
C MET A 23 5.23 2.37 5.59
N SER A 24 6.42 1.80 5.39
CA SER A 24 7.66 2.34 5.96
C SER A 24 7.96 3.77 5.48
N ARG A 25 7.75 4.05 4.19
CA ARG A 25 7.92 5.42 3.64
C ARG A 25 6.91 6.40 4.21
N LEU A 26 5.65 6.01 4.35
CA LEU A 26 4.62 6.86 4.95
C LEU A 26 4.90 7.14 6.44
N ASP A 27 5.33 6.13 7.20
CA ASP A 27 5.75 6.31 8.59
C ASP A 27 6.91 7.33 8.68
N ALA A 28 7.87 7.28 7.74
CA ALA A 28 8.97 8.25 7.68
C ALA A 28 8.50 9.68 7.32
N ILE A 29 7.62 9.82 6.33
CA ILE A 29 7.03 11.13 5.94
C ILE A 29 6.29 11.76 7.11
N TYR A 30 5.51 10.96 7.84
CA TYR A 30 4.71 11.42 8.96
C TYR A 30 5.39 11.23 10.32
N ALA A 31 6.72 11.02 10.36
CA ALA A 31 7.46 10.74 11.59
C ALA A 31 7.28 11.83 12.66
N ALA A 32 7.22 13.11 12.27
CA ALA A 32 6.98 14.22 13.18
C ALA A 32 5.59 14.17 13.88
N ARG A 33 4.67 13.35 13.35
CA ARG A 33 3.33 13.12 13.87
C ARG A 33 3.14 11.71 14.44
N ALA A 34 4.19 10.88 14.45
CA ALA A 34 4.12 9.47 14.82
C ALA A 34 3.65 9.24 16.26
N ALA A 35 4.05 10.10 17.21
CA ALA A 35 3.60 10.00 18.61
C ALA A 35 2.08 10.12 18.80
N LYS A 36 1.37 10.65 17.80
CA LYS A 36 -0.10 10.80 17.79
C LYS A 36 -0.77 9.84 16.79
N ALA A 37 0.02 9.07 16.03
CA ALA A 37 -0.49 8.17 15.02
C ALA A 37 -1.03 6.88 15.67
N PRO A 38 -2.28 6.49 15.42
CA PRO A 38 -2.81 5.21 15.89
C PRO A 38 -2.01 4.00 15.39
N GLU A 39 -1.99 2.92 16.18
CA GLU A 39 -1.30 1.69 15.80
C GLU A 39 -2.03 0.94 14.68
N GLY A 40 -3.37 0.85 14.78
CA GLY A 40 -4.23 0.19 13.81
C GLY A 40 -4.18 0.88 12.45
N PHE A 41 -4.18 0.07 11.38
CA PHE A 41 -4.04 0.60 10.02
C PHE A 41 -5.15 1.56 9.63
N GLU A 42 -6.41 1.19 9.91
CA GLU A 42 -7.59 1.97 9.54
C GLU A 42 -7.57 3.34 10.22
N GLU A 43 -7.28 3.35 11.52
CA GLU A 43 -7.15 4.54 12.32
C GLU A 43 -5.95 5.40 11.86
N ARG A 44 -4.82 4.76 11.54
CA ARG A 44 -3.60 5.43 11.09
C ARG A 44 -3.76 6.14 9.75
N ILE A 45 -4.30 5.48 8.74
CA ILE A 45 -4.49 6.11 7.43
C ILE A 45 -5.60 7.17 7.47
N ASN A 46 -6.62 7.00 8.31
CA ASN A 46 -7.63 8.03 8.55
C ASN A 46 -7.01 9.26 9.20
N TYR A 47 -6.11 9.06 10.19
CA TYR A 47 -5.36 10.14 10.81
C TYR A 47 -4.45 10.87 9.79
N TRP A 48 -3.68 10.14 8.98
CA TRP A 48 -2.86 10.77 7.94
C TRP A 48 -3.68 11.56 6.91
N HIS A 49 -4.85 11.05 6.54
CA HIS A 49 -5.76 11.75 5.64
C HIS A 49 -6.33 13.03 6.26
N ARG A 50 -6.93 12.93 7.45
CA ARG A 50 -7.68 14.04 8.06
C ARG A 50 -6.76 15.08 8.69
N GLU A 51 -5.70 14.64 9.37
CA GLU A 51 -4.87 15.51 10.20
C GLU A 51 -3.53 15.87 9.55
N CYS A 52 -3.06 15.07 8.59
CA CYS A 52 -1.76 15.26 7.94
C CYS A 52 -1.86 15.58 6.44
N GLY A 53 -3.08 15.76 5.91
CA GLY A 53 -3.31 16.17 4.52
C GLY A 53 -3.00 15.10 3.47
N MET A 54 -2.92 13.82 3.84
CA MET A 54 -2.82 12.74 2.86
C MET A 54 -4.05 12.77 1.95
N ARG A 55 -3.86 12.71 0.63
CA ARG A 55 -4.99 12.76 -0.30
C ARG A 55 -5.87 11.51 -0.20
N ILE A 56 -7.17 11.68 -0.44
CA ILE A 56 -8.15 10.58 -0.37
C ILE A 56 -7.85 9.47 -1.38
N ASP A 57 -7.37 9.82 -2.59
CA ASP A 57 -7.04 8.84 -3.62
C ASP A 57 -5.87 7.92 -3.21
N LEU A 58 -4.90 8.44 -2.46
CA LEU A 58 -3.83 7.64 -1.89
C LEU A 58 -4.37 6.74 -0.77
N LYS A 59 -5.22 7.27 0.11
CA LYS A 59 -5.88 6.47 1.17
C LYS A 59 -6.61 5.26 0.57
N ASP A 60 -7.43 5.47 -0.45
CA ASP A 60 -8.23 4.40 -1.08
C ASP A 60 -7.34 3.33 -1.73
N ARG A 61 -6.27 3.76 -2.44
CA ARG A 61 -5.30 2.83 -3.02
C ARG A 61 -4.55 2.02 -1.95
N LEU A 62 -4.25 2.61 -0.79
CA LEU A 62 -3.64 1.89 0.33
C LEU A 62 -4.56 0.81 0.90
N HIS A 63 -5.88 1.04 0.94
CA HIS A 63 -6.84 -0.01 1.33
C HIS A 63 -6.80 -1.18 0.35
N SER A 64 -6.86 -0.92 -0.96
CA SER A 64 -6.77 -1.97 -1.97
C SER A 64 -5.46 -2.76 -1.84
N LEU A 65 -4.33 -2.06 -1.70
CA LEU A 65 -3.04 -2.70 -1.54
C LEU A 65 -2.96 -3.55 -0.26
N ARG A 66 -3.53 -3.07 0.85
CA ARG A 66 -3.64 -3.84 2.10
C ARG A 66 -4.46 -5.10 1.93
N ILE A 67 -5.61 -5.02 1.25
CA ILE A 67 -6.49 -6.18 1.04
C ILE A 67 -5.71 -7.27 0.29
N TRP A 68 -5.01 -6.90 -0.78
CA TRP A 68 -4.21 -7.83 -1.58
C TRP A 68 -3.03 -8.40 -0.79
N ALA A 69 -2.29 -7.55 -0.08
CA ALA A 69 -1.18 -7.97 0.76
C ALA A 69 -1.64 -8.90 1.89
N ASN A 70 -2.79 -8.65 2.51
CA ASN A 70 -3.32 -9.54 3.56
C ASN A 70 -3.78 -10.88 3.00
N ALA A 71 -4.46 -10.88 1.85
CA ALA A 71 -4.82 -12.13 1.18
C ALA A 71 -3.58 -12.97 0.84
N ALA A 72 -2.52 -12.33 0.32
CA ALA A 72 -1.23 -12.99 0.07
C ALA A 72 -0.57 -13.50 1.37
N ARG A 73 -0.51 -12.67 2.41
CA ARG A 73 0.14 -13.00 3.71
C ARG A 73 -0.49 -14.22 4.37
N HIS A 74 -1.82 -14.29 4.32
CA HIS A 74 -2.58 -15.34 4.98
C HIS A 74 -2.85 -16.54 4.07
N LEU A 75 -2.27 -16.57 2.86
CA LEU A 75 -2.51 -17.62 1.86
C LEU A 75 -4.01 -17.82 1.58
N ASP A 76 -4.78 -16.73 1.65
CA ASP A 76 -6.23 -16.72 1.48
C ASP A 76 -6.55 -16.61 -0.02
N ASP A 77 -6.56 -17.77 -0.69
CA ASP A 77 -6.76 -17.86 -2.14
C ASP A 77 -8.17 -17.44 -2.58
N ASP A 78 -9.18 -17.64 -1.75
CA ASP A 78 -10.55 -17.24 -2.05
C ASP A 78 -10.70 -15.73 -1.99
N ARG A 79 -10.13 -15.09 -0.96
CA ARG A 79 -10.06 -13.63 -0.91
C ARG A 79 -9.19 -13.06 -2.01
N TRP A 80 -8.06 -13.69 -2.33
CA TRP A 80 -7.22 -13.27 -3.46
C TRP A 80 -7.99 -13.32 -4.78
N ARG A 81 -8.76 -14.38 -5.03
CA ARG A 81 -9.56 -14.51 -6.26
C ARG A 81 -10.68 -13.47 -6.35
N ARG A 82 -11.30 -13.12 -5.22
CA ARG A 82 -12.42 -12.17 -5.16
C ARG A 82 -11.97 -10.72 -5.19
N ASP A 83 -10.99 -10.38 -4.37
CA ASP A 83 -10.63 -9.00 -4.09
C ASP A 83 -9.27 -8.61 -4.70
N GLY A 84 -8.44 -9.58 -5.10
CA GLY A 84 -7.09 -9.38 -5.64
C GLY A 84 -7.05 -8.74 -7.02
N PRO A 85 -5.84 -8.46 -7.56
CA PRO A 85 -5.69 -7.96 -8.90
C PRO A 85 -6.14 -9.01 -9.93
N ARG A 86 -6.78 -8.57 -11.01
CA ARG A 86 -7.20 -9.42 -12.12
C ARG A 86 -6.02 -9.98 -12.91
N ASP A 87 -4.96 -9.18 -13.02
CA ASP A 87 -3.72 -9.54 -13.72
C ASP A 87 -2.50 -8.77 -13.17
N GLU A 88 -1.33 -9.07 -13.73
CA GLU A 88 -0.05 -8.43 -13.36
C GLU A 88 -0.02 -6.94 -13.71
N ALA A 89 -0.74 -6.52 -14.76
CA ALA A 89 -0.77 -5.13 -15.20
C ALA A 89 -1.55 -4.26 -14.20
N GLU A 90 -2.70 -4.74 -13.71
CA GLU A 90 -3.47 -4.07 -12.66
C GLU A 90 -2.68 -3.98 -11.34
N ALA A 91 -1.99 -5.06 -10.97
CA ALA A 91 -1.09 -5.06 -9.81
C ALA A 91 0.01 -3.99 -9.95
N SER A 92 0.66 -3.95 -11.11
CA SER A 92 1.73 -3.00 -11.42
C SER A 92 1.24 -1.56 -11.44
N GLN A 93 0.05 -1.32 -12.02
CA GLN A 93 -0.56 0.01 -12.10
C GLN A 93 -0.89 0.57 -10.72
N LEU A 94 -1.48 -0.25 -9.83
CA LEU A 94 -1.78 0.19 -8.46
C LEU A 94 -0.48 0.55 -7.72
N VAL A 95 0.53 -0.33 -7.77
CA VAL A 95 1.82 -0.11 -7.10
C VAL A 95 2.52 1.14 -7.64
N SER A 96 2.52 1.34 -8.96
CA SER A 96 3.10 2.53 -9.58
C SER A 96 2.38 3.80 -9.13
N ALA A 97 1.04 3.81 -9.14
CA ALA A 97 0.26 4.97 -8.71
C ALA A 97 0.49 5.33 -7.24
N VAL A 98 0.59 4.33 -6.36
CA VAL A 98 0.92 4.53 -4.93
C VAL A 98 2.34 5.10 -4.78
N LYS A 99 3.33 4.54 -5.49
CA LYS A 99 4.72 5.04 -5.43
C LYS A 99 4.82 6.50 -5.87
N THR A 100 4.23 6.86 -7.01
CA THR A 100 4.24 8.24 -7.51
C THR A 100 3.57 9.21 -6.54
N ALA A 101 2.47 8.80 -5.90
CA ALA A 101 1.81 9.64 -4.90
C ALA A 101 2.70 9.87 -3.66
N ILE A 102 3.44 8.84 -3.21
CA ILE A 102 4.36 8.94 -2.07
C ILE A 102 5.58 9.79 -2.44
N GLU A 103 6.15 9.64 -3.63
CA GLU A 103 7.26 10.47 -4.11
C GLU A 103 6.89 11.95 -4.13
N ALA A 104 5.65 12.28 -4.53
CA ALA A 104 5.14 13.65 -4.47
C ALA A 104 5.04 14.17 -3.02
N LEU A 105 4.66 13.33 -2.06
CA LEU A 105 4.62 13.68 -0.63
C LEU A 105 6.02 13.87 -0.05
N GLU A 106 6.99 13.02 -0.40
CA GLU A 106 8.40 13.15 0.03
C GLU A 106 9.00 14.46 -0.48
N GLY A 107 8.73 14.82 -1.74
CA GLY A 107 9.14 16.08 -2.34
C GLY A 107 8.46 17.30 -1.73
N ALA A 108 7.22 17.17 -1.24
CA ALA A 108 6.54 18.23 -0.48
C ALA A 108 7.14 18.38 0.93
N SER A 109 7.31 17.27 1.66
CA SER A 109 7.86 17.25 3.01
C SER A 109 9.26 17.87 3.08
N SER A 110 10.11 17.58 2.10
CA SER A 110 11.49 18.10 2.03
C SER A 110 11.56 19.61 1.79
N ARG A 111 10.52 20.24 1.22
CA ARG A 111 10.47 21.69 0.98
C ARG A 111 10.02 22.51 2.18
N THR A 112 9.44 21.85 3.18
CA THR A 112 8.94 22.44 4.43
C THR A 112 9.89 22.29 5.62
N ARG A 113 11.03 21.60 5.43
CA ARG A 113 12.13 21.57 6.40
C ARG A 113 13.18 22.59 6.02
#